data_AF-A0AAJ8JVX0-F1
#
_entry.id   AF-A0AAJ8JVX0-F1
#
_cell.length_a   1.000
_cell.length_b   1.000
_cell.length_c   1.000
_cell.angle_alpha   90.00
_cell.angle_beta   90.00
_cell.angle_gamma   90.00
#
_symmetry.space_group_name_H-M   'P 1'
#
loop_
_entity.id
_entity.type
_entity.pdbx_description
1 polymer ?
#
loop_
_entity_poly.entity_id
_entity_poly.type
_entity_poly.pdbx_seq_one_letter_code
_entity_poly.pdbx_strand_id
1 'polypeptide(L)'
;MATNFDPETAGNAEEIEMQFAVKTVEHLEAYEKVLQTIPPKLIKFTPIDDELYTNFLDEFPEFKFEDNLRSLNEDEMKSAKGKERWRRFLMPYEKRVTDYNFGTLVRARSDELYGQDNSILVTRIQFFAIEIARNKAGLNDKVYDEAQAKKA
;
A
#
# COMPACT_ATOMS: atom_id res chain seq x y z
N MET A 1 8.33 -26.68 19.72
CA MET A 1 9.54 -25.86 19.93
C MET A 1 9.77 -25.14 18.63
N ALA A 2 9.64 -23.81 18.60
CA ALA A 2 9.81 -23.03 17.38
C ALA A 2 11.28 -23.14 16.92
N THR A 3 11.50 -23.69 15.73
CA THR A 3 12.80 -23.67 15.08
C THR A 3 13.16 -22.23 14.75
N ASN A 4 14.31 -21.77 15.24
CA ASN A 4 14.90 -20.48 14.87
C ASN A 4 14.91 -20.36 13.34
N PHE A 5 14.18 -19.37 12.82
CA PHE A 5 14.25 -18.99 11.41
C PHE A 5 15.62 -18.35 11.19
N ASP A 6 16.47 -19.02 10.43
CA ASP A 6 17.82 -18.57 10.12
C ASP A 6 17.81 -18.00 8.69
N PRO A 7 17.74 -16.67 8.52
CA PRO A 7 17.46 -16.03 7.23
C PRO A 7 18.55 -16.28 6.18
N GLU A 8 19.75 -16.69 6.60
CA GLU A 8 20.88 -16.98 5.70
C GLU A 8 20.86 -18.42 5.15
N THR A 9 20.01 -19.29 5.69
CA THR A 9 19.85 -20.70 5.26
C THR A 9 18.45 -21.02 4.75
N ALA A 10 17.65 -19.99 4.42
CA ALA A 10 16.30 -20.11 3.86
C ALA A 10 16.33 -20.72 2.43
N GLY A 11 16.69 -21.99 2.35
CA GLY A 11 16.66 -22.81 1.16
C GLY A 11 15.24 -23.23 0.85
N ASN A 12 14.47 -22.32 0.23
CA ASN A 12 13.62 -22.57 -0.93
C ASN A 12 13.06 -21.21 -1.39
N ALA A 13 13.74 -20.53 -2.31
CA ALA A 13 13.28 -19.23 -2.84
C ALA A 13 11.87 -19.36 -3.45
N GLU A 14 11.59 -20.46 -4.15
CA GLU A 14 10.32 -20.70 -4.84
C GLU A 14 9.13 -20.87 -3.89
N GLU A 15 9.28 -21.58 -2.76
CA GLU A 15 8.19 -21.77 -1.80
C GLU A 15 7.86 -20.45 -1.08
N ILE A 16 8.89 -19.66 -0.74
CA ILE A 16 8.72 -18.34 -0.12
C ILE A 16 8.05 -17.38 -1.11
N GLU A 17 8.48 -17.36 -2.37
CA GLU A 17 7.88 -16.56 -3.44
C GLU A 17 6.43 -16.97 -3.71
N MET A 18 6.12 -18.28 -3.69
CA MET A 18 4.76 -18.78 -3.84
C MET A 18 3.86 -18.34 -2.67
N GLN A 19 4.32 -18.49 -1.43
CA GLN A 19 3.57 -18.03 -0.25
C GLN A 19 3.38 -16.51 -0.27
N PHE A 20 4.41 -15.78 -0.70
CA PHE A 20 4.36 -14.33 -0.87
C PHE A 20 3.30 -13.93 -1.91
N ALA A 21 3.28 -14.60 -3.06
CA ALA A 21 2.29 -14.36 -4.11
C ALA A 21 0.87 -14.63 -3.62
N VAL A 22 0.63 -15.76 -2.93
CA VAL A 22 -0.68 -16.08 -2.35
C VAL A 22 -1.14 -14.98 -1.38
N LYS A 23 -0.29 -14.58 -0.43
CA LYS A 23 -0.64 -13.54 0.55
C LYS A 23 -0.92 -12.20 -0.09
N THR A 24 -0.18 -11.87 -1.14
CA THR A 24 -0.35 -10.63 -1.90
C THR A 24 -1.68 -10.60 -2.65
N VAL A 25 -2.07 -11.72 -3.29
CA VAL A 25 -3.37 -11.86 -3.97
C VAL A 25 -4.51 -11.81 -2.95
N GLU A 26 -4.41 -12.53 -1.83
CA GLU A 26 -5.42 -12.47 -0.76
C GLU A 26 -5.64 -11.04 -0.25
N HIS A 27 -4.55 -10.29 -0.06
CA HIS A 27 -4.63 -8.89 0.37
C HIS A 27 -5.28 -8.00 -0.68
N LEU A 28 -4.91 -8.16 -1.94
CA LEU A 28 -5.46 -7.42 -3.08
C LEU A 28 -6.99 -7.64 -3.16
N GLU A 29 -7.43 -8.89 -3.21
CA GLU A 29 -8.86 -9.22 -3.32
C GLU A 29 -9.66 -8.69 -2.12
N ALA A 30 -9.10 -8.82 -0.91
CA ALA A 30 -9.71 -8.26 0.29
C ALA A 30 -9.82 -6.73 0.22
N TYR A 31 -8.78 -6.05 -0.24
CA TYR A 31 -8.76 -4.60 -0.32
C TYR A 31 -9.69 -4.05 -1.40
N GLU A 32 -9.73 -4.67 -2.58
CA GLU A 32 -10.69 -4.30 -3.63
C GLU A 32 -12.13 -4.43 -3.15
N LYS A 33 -12.44 -5.52 -2.44
CA LYS A 33 -13.76 -5.70 -1.83
C LYS A 33 -14.07 -4.60 -0.83
N VAL A 34 -13.11 -4.22 0.01
CA VAL A 34 -13.26 -3.09 0.95
C VAL A 34 -13.56 -1.79 0.19
N LEU A 35 -12.79 -1.45 -0.84
CA LEU A 35 -13.01 -0.25 -1.66
C LEU A 35 -14.40 -0.21 -2.29
N GLN A 36 -14.91 -1.34 -2.74
CA GLN A 36 -16.19 -1.44 -3.43
C GLN A 36 -17.40 -1.52 -2.49
N THR A 37 -17.19 -1.59 -1.17
CA THR A 37 -18.26 -1.82 -0.19
C THR A 37 -18.31 -0.78 0.92
N ILE A 38 -17.16 -0.25 1.32
CA ILE A 38 -17.04 0.74 2.39
C ILE A 38 -16.70 2.09 1.78
N PRO A 39 -17.44 3.17 2.12
CA PRO A 39 -17.07 4.52 1.69
C PRO A 39 -15.61 4.83 2.06
N PRO A 40 -14.75 5.26 1.12
CA PRO A 40 -13.31 5.38 1.36
C PRO A 40 -12.92 6.21 2.59
N LYS A 41 -13.66 7.30 2.85
CA LYS A 41 -13.48 8.15 4.04
C LYS A 41 -13.65 7.44 5.40
N LEU A 42 -14.32 6.28 5.42
CA LEU A 42 -14.56 5.48 6.63
C LEU A 42 -13.54 4.36 6.83
N ILE A 43 -12.68 4.10 5.83
CA ILE A 43 -11.66 3.07 5.92
C ILE A 43 -10.57 3.54 6.89
N LYS A 44 -10.28 2.71 7.90
CA LYS A 44 -9.17 2.87 8.83
C LYS A 44 -8.21 1.71 8.66
N PHE A 45 -6.93 2.00 8.47
CA PHE A 45 -5.89 1.00 8.25
C PHE A 45 -5.16 0.67 9.54
N THR A 46 -4.89 1.68 10.36
CA THR A 46 -4.14 1.57 11.61
C THR A 46 -4.71 2.53 12.67
N PRO A 47 -4.35 2.34 13.95
CA PRO A 47 -4.66 3.32 15.00
C PRO A 47 -3.94 4.67 14.84
N ILE A 48 -2.94 4.76 13.96
CA ILE A 48 -2.05 5.92 13.79
C ILE A 48 -2.16 6.55 12.39
N ASP A 49 -3.27 6.35 11.68
CA ASP A 49 -3.46 6.81 10.31
C ASP A 49 -3.18 8.31 10.11
N ASP A 50 -3.62 9.15 11.06
CA ASP A 50 -3.40 10.60 10.97
C ASP A 50 -1.92 10.99 11.16
N GLU A 51 -1.18 10.22 11.95
CA GLU A 51 0.27 10.39 12.10
C GLU A 51 0.99 9.93 10.84
N LEU A 52 0.62 8.76 10.29
CA LEU A 52 1.16 8.24 9.04
C LEU A 52 0.96 9.21 7.90
N TYR A 53 -0.25 9.78 7.78
CA TYR A 53 -0.56 10.79 6.79
C TYR A 53 0.30 12.05 6.93
N THR A 54 0.46 12.55 8.15
CA THR A 54 1.26 13.76 8.42
C THR A 54 2.72 13.52 8.05
N ASN A 55 3.33 12.44 8.56
CA ASN A 55 4.71 12.09 8.26
C ASN A 55 4.93 11.82 6.77
N PHE A 56 3.97 11.17 6.11
CA PHE A 56 4.03 10.90 4.68
C PHE A 56 4.08 12.19 3.86
N LEU A 57 3.27 13.20 4.20
CA LEU A 57 3.29 14.50 3.51
C LEU A 57 4.50 15.38 3.86
N ASP A 58 5.16 15.12 4.98
CA ASP A 58 6.43 15.77 5.34
C ASP A 58 7.61 15.17 4.56
N GLU A 59 7.68 13.83 4.49
CA GLU A 59 8.71 13.12 3.73
C GLU A 59 8.49 13.23 2.21
N PHE A 60 7.23 13.32 1.79
CA PHE A 60 6.78 13.37 0.38
C PHE A 60 5.78 14.50 0.12
N PRO A 61 6.24 15.77 0.17
CA PRO A 61 5.36 16.92 -0.03
C PRO A 61 4.74 16.97 -1.44
N GLU A 62 5.31 16.29 -2.42
CA GLU A 62 4.73 16.15 -3.76
C GLU A 62 3.35 15.47 -3.74
N PHE A 63 3.08 14.60 -2.77
CA PHE A 63 1.78 13.94 -2.63
C PHE A 63 0.71 14.82 -1.97
N LYS A 64 1.02 16.10 -1.67
CA LYS A 64 -0.02 17.10 -1.37
C LYS A 64 -0.85 17.46 -2.61
N PHE A 65 -0.32 17.19 -3.81
CA PHE A 65 -0.99 17.41 -5.08
C PHE A 65 -1.69 16.13 -5.54
N GLU A 66 -2.98 16.25 -5.86
CA GLU A 66 -3.83 15.11 -6.19
C GLU A 66 -3.35 14.32 -7.41
N ASP A 67 -2.75 14.96 -8.41
CA ASP A 67 -2.19 14.28 -9.60
C ASP A 67 -1.13 13.24 -9.23
N ASN A 68 -0.21 13.58 -8.31
CA ASN A 68 0.85 12.68 -7.88
C ASN A 68 0.30 11.51 -7.05
N LEU A 69 -0.79 11.73 -6.31
CA LEU A 69 -1.50 10.65 -5.59
C LEU A 69 -2.34 9.79 -6.52
N ARG A 70 -2.94 10.41 -7.55
CA ARG A 70 -3.79 9.71 -8.53
C ARG A 70 -2.96 8.73 -9.32
N SER A 71 -1.79 9.15 -9.80
CA SER A 71 -0.89 8.34 -10.64
C SER A 71 0.51 8.30 -10.05
N LEU A 72 0.88 7.17 -9.47
CA LEU A 72 2.20 6.96 -8.87
C LEU A 72 3.24 6.72 -9.96
N ASN A 73 4.42 7.32 -9.77
CA ASN A 73 5.59 7.07 -10.61
C ASN A 73 6.46 5.95 -10.02
N GLU A 74 6.34 4.74 -10.55
CA GLU A 74 7.08 3.57 -10.07
C GLU A 74 8.60 3.74 -10.20
N ASP A 75 9.08 4.37 -11.29
CA ASP A 75 10.50 4.61 -11.52
C ASP A 75 11.09 5.55 -10.45
N GLU A 76 10.36 6.61 -10.08
CA GLU A 76 10.79 7.50 -9.00
C GLU A 76 10.82 6.80 -7.64
N MET A 77 9.83 5.94 -7.35
CA MET A 77 9.81 5.14 -6.12
C MET A 77 11.00 4.17 -6.05
N LYS A 78 11.36 3.55 -7.17
CA LYS A 78 12.47 2.58 -7.29
C LYS A 78 13.84 3.22 -7.49
N SER A 79 13.91 4.52 -7.78
CA SER A 79 15.16 5.27 -7.90
C SER A 79 15.99 5.21 -6.61
N ALA A 80 17.30 5.45 -6.70
CA ALA A 80 18.17 5.47 -5.52
C ALA A 80 17.69 6.47 -4.45
N LYS A 81 17.27 7.67 -4.89
CA LYS A 81 16.72 8.72 -4.03
C LYS A 81 15.36 8.30 -3.44
N GLY A 82 14.49 7.69 -4.25
CA GLY A 82 13.18 7.20 -3.81
C GLY A 82 13.32 6.12 -2.73
N LYS A 83 14.18 5.13 -2.96
CA LYS A 83 14.49 4.08 -1.98
C LYS A 83 15.01 4.63 -0.66
N GLU A 84 15.90 5.63 -0.70
CA GLU A 84 16.41 6.26 0.53
C GLU A 84 15.30 7.00 1.29
N ARG A 85 14.46 7.78 0.61
CA ARG A 85 13.32 8.49 1.22
C ARG A 85 12.31 7.52 1.82
N TRP A 86 11.92 6.49 1.07
CA TRP A 86 11.04 5.46 1.59
C TRP A 86 11.67 4.76 2.79
N ARG A 87 12.96 4.43 2.78
CA ARG A 87 13.63 3.86 3.95
C ARG A 87 13.54 4.78 5.17
N ARG A 88 13.73 6.10 5.02
CA ARG A 88 13.54 7.09 6.09
C ARG A 88 12.11 7.09 6.63
N PHE A 89 11.12 7.04 5.74
CA PHE A 89 9.72 6.93 6.10
C PHE A 89 9.39 5.63 6.85
N LEU A 90 9.98 4.49 6.46
CA LEU A 90 9.70 3.17 7.04
C LEU A 90 10.23 3.02 8.48
N MET A 91 11.46 3.46 8.75
CA MET A 91 12.18 3.16 9.99
C MET A 91 11.44 3.51 11.29
N PRO A 92 10.73 4.65 11.42
CA PRO A 92 9.98 5.01 12.61
C PRO A 92 8.86 4.01 12.98
N TYR A 93 8.39 3.22 12.01
CA TYR A 93 7.24 2.34 12.18
C TYR A 93 7.59 0.88 12.49
N GLU A 94 8.88 0.52 12.49
CA GLU A 94 9.35 -0.85 12.72
C GLU A 94 8.74 -1.50 13.98
N LYS A 95 8.65 -0.73 15.07
CA LYS A 95 8.16 -1.21 16.37
C LYS A 95 6.71 -0.81 16.66
N ARG A 96 6.06 -0.12 15.71
CA ARG A 96 4.75 0.51 15.92
C ARG A 96 3.66 -0.09 15.04
N VAL A 97 4.05 -0.64 13.88
CA VAL A 97 3.13 -1.28 12.94
C VAL A 97 3.58 -2.70 12.70
N THR A 98 2.70 -3.66 13.02
CA THR A 98 2.95 -5.08 12.79
C THR A 98 3.12 -5.35 11.30
N ASP A 99 4.18 -6.08 10.96
CA ASP A 99 4.57 -6.41 9.59
C ASP A 99 4.72 -5.16 8.69
N TYR A 100 5.24 -4.05 9.23
CA TYR A 100 5.39 -2.78 8.49
C TYR A 100 6.10 -2.94 7.13
N ASN A 101 7.06 -3.87 7.04
CA ASN A 101 7.89 -4.16 5.88
C ASN A 101 7.38 -5.32 5.02
N PHE A 102 6.22 -5.91 5.35
CA PHE A 102 5.63 -6.97 4.53
C PHE A 102 5.27 -6.46 3.14
N GLY A 103 5.68 -7.19 2.10
CA GLY A 103 5.38 -6.80 0.72
C GLY A 103 3.90 -6.95 0.38
N THR A 104 3.35 -5.97 -0.33
CA THR A 104 1.96 -5.91 -0.80
C THR A 104 1.89 -5.11 -2.09
N LEU A 105 0.70 -5.01 -2.70
CA LEU A 105 0.48 -4.23 -3.91
C LEU A 105 -0.30 -2.96 -3.61
N VAL A 106 0.14 -1.85 -4.19
CA VAL A 106 -0.64 -0.61 -4.29
C VAL A 106 -1.01 -0.35 -5.74
N ARG A 107 -2.17 0.27 -5.98
CA ARG A 107 -2.59 0.62 -7.33
C ARG A 107 -1.75 1.75 -7.88
N ALA A 108 -1.21 1.62 -9.09
CA ALA A 108 -0.46 2.71 -9.72
C ALA A 108 -1.36 3.93 -9.94
N ARG A 109 -2.58 3.68 -10.42
CA ARG A 109 -3.66 4.65 -10.65
C ARG A 109 -4.80 4.39 -9.69
N SER A 110 -5.23 5.41 -8.95
CA SER A 110 -6.26 5.29 -7.90
C SER A 110 -7.67 5.07 -8.46
N ASP A 111 -7.88 5.44 -9.71
CA ASP A 111 -9.19 5.50 -10.36
C ASP A 111 -9.55 4.23 -11.15
N GLU A 112 -8.68 3.23 -11.09
CA GLU A 112 -8.83 1.89 -11.65
C GLU A 112 -8.64 0.83 -10.55
N LEU A 113 -9.15 -0.38 -10.79
CA LEU A 113 -8.90 -1.56 -9.94
C LEU A 113 -7.51 -2.14 -10.20
N TYR A 114 -7.09 -3.14 -9.41
CA TYR A 114 -5.81 -3.78 -9.66
C TYR A 114 -5.81 -4.50 -11.01
N GLY A 115 -4.65 -4.50 -11.66
CA GLY A 115 -4.42 -5.12 -12.95
C GLY A 115 -2.92 -5.30 -13.17
N GLN A 116 -2.55 -6.01 -14.23
CA GLN A 116 -1.15 -6.30 -14.53
C GLN A 116 -0.29 -5.02 -14.58
N ASP A 117 -0.78 -3.98 -15.26
CA ASP A 117 -0.09 -2.69 -15.39
C ASP A 117 -0.49 -1.65 -14.33
N ASN A 118 -1.38 -2.01 -13.40
CA ASN A 118 -1.87 -1.11 -12.34
C ASN A 118 -1.48 -1.57 -10.94
N SER A 119 -0.43 -2.37 -10.79
CA SER A 119 -0.02 -2.95 -9.50
C SER A 119 1.46 -2.72 -9.25
N ILE A 120 1.79 -1.98 -8.19
CA ILE A 120 3.17 -1.69 -7.79
C ILE A 120 3.47 -2.43 -6.49
N LEU A 121 4.56 -3.20 -6.47
CA LEU A 121 5.06 -3.86 -5.26
C LEU A 121 5.64 -2.83 -4.28
N VAL A 122 5.02 -2.75 -3.10
CA VAL A 122 5.39 -1.86 -2.01
C VAL A 122 5.37 -2.62 -0.68
N THR A 123 5.80 -1.99 0.40
CA THR A 123 5.61 -2.51 1.75
C THR A 123 4.26 -2.07 2.31
N ARG A 124 3.74 -2.81 3.30
CA ARG A 124 2.45 -2.55 3.95
C ARG A 124 2.33 -1.11 4.44
N ILE A 125 3.39 -0.55 5.03
CA ILE A 125 3.34 0.83 5.53
C ILE A 125 3.29 1.87 4.42
N GLN A 126 3.94 1.62 3.27
CA GLN A 126 3.82 2.47 2.08
C GLN A 126 2.40 2.42 1.52
N PHE A 127 1.84 1.22 1.44
CA PHE A 127 0.45 1.02 1.03
C PHE A 127 -0.53 1.81 1.93
N PHE A 128 -0.40 1.71 3.25
CA PHE A 128 -1.23 2.49 4.17
C PHE A 128 -1.07 3.99 3.95
N ALA A 129 0.16 4.50 3.89
CA ALA A 129 0.41 5.94 3.70
C ALA A 129 -0.27 6.49 2.44
N ILE A 130 -0.11 5.77 1.31
CA ILE A 130 -0.66 6.14 0.02
C ILE A 130 -2.19 6.06 0.02
N GLU A 131 -2.78 4.96 0.50
CA GLU A 131 -4.23 4.79 0.47
C GLU A 131 -4.95 5.68 1.49
N ILE A 132 -4.35 5.98 2.64
CA ILE A 132 -4.85 7.00 3.57
C ILE A 132 -4.91 8.36 2.88
N ALA A 133 -3.83 8.74 2.17
CA ALA A 133 -3.78 10.01 1.46
C ALA A 133 -4.81 10.06 0.33
N ARG A 134 -4.98 8.98 -0.44
CA ARG A 134 -6.01 8.86 -1.49
C ARG A 134 -7.43 8.92 -0.93
N ASN A 135 -7.70 8.27 0.20
CA ASN A 135 -9.01 8.34 0.87
C ASN A 135 -9.31 9.76 1.35
N LYS A 136 -8.33 10.46 1.92
CA LYS A 136 -8.50 11.85 2.37
C LYS A 136 -8.68 12.83 1.21
N ALA A 137 -8.08 12.56 0.05
CA ALA A 137 -8.23 13.33 -1.18
C ALA A 137 -9.46 12.94 -2.02
N GLY A 138 -10.27 11.96 -1.60
CA GLY A 138 -11.44 11.49 -2.36
C GLY A 138 -11.08 10.75 -3.67
N LEU A 139 -9.82 10.40 -3.88
CA LEU A 139 -9.35 9.78 -5.11
C LEU A 139 -9.81 8.33 -5.28
N ASN A 140 -10.19 7.69 -4.18
CA ASN A 140 -10.75 6.34 -4.16
C ASN A 140 -12.28 6.32 -4.30
N ASP A 141 -12.95 7.47 -4.23
CA ASP A 141 -14.42 7.56 -4.27
C ASP A 141 -14.96 7.09 -5.63
N LYS A 142 -14.26 7.38 -6.73
CA LYS A 142 -14.65 6.93 -8.09
C LYS A 142 -14.89 5.41 -8.15
N VAL A 143 -13.96 4.61 -7.62
CA VAL A 143 -14.07 3.14 -7.62
C VAL A 143 -15.24 2.67 -6.76
N TYR A 144 -15.45 3.31 -5.60
CA TYR A 144 -16.57 3.03 -4.73
C TYR A 144 -17.91 3.35 -5.40
N ASP A 145 -18.03 4.53 -6.02
CA ASP A 145 -19.23 5.04 -6.67
C ASP A 145 -19.60 4.19 -7.90
N GLU A 146 -18.63 3.85 -8.74
CA GLU A 146 -18.84 2.95 -9.88
C GLU A 146 -19.31 1.57 -9.43
N ALA A 147 -18.79 1.06 -8.31
CA ALA A 147 -19.23 -0.22 -7.75
C ALA A 147 -20.64 -0.15 -7.16
N GLN A 148 -21.04 0.98 -6.57
CA GLN A 148 -22.41 1.17 -6.09
C GLN A 148 -23.39 1.29 -7.27
N ALA A 149 -23.01 2.03 -8.31
CA ALA A 149 -23.83 2.22 -9.51
C ALA A 149 -24.09 0.90 -10.25
N LYS A 150 -23.15 -0.04 -10.25
CA LYS A 150 -23.32 -1.39 -10.83
C LYS A 150 -24.25 -2.31 -10.03
N LYS A 151 -24.51 -2.00 -8.76
CA LYS A 151 -25.39 -2.78 -7.87
C LYS A 151 -26.82 -2.24 -7.83
N ALA A 152 -27.02 -0.98 -8.23
CA ALA A 152 -28.29 -0.31 -8.33
C ALA A 152 -29.05 -0.74 -9.59
#